data_AF-A0A7Y2G2F4-F1
#
_entry.id   AF-A0A7Y2G2F4-F1
#
_cell.length_a   1.000
_cell.length_b   1.000
_cell.length_c   1.000
_cell.angle_alpha   90.00
_cell.angle_beta   90.00
_cell.angle_gamma   90.00
#
_symmetry.space_group_name_H-M   'P 1'
#
loop_
_entity.id
_entity.type
_entity.pdbx_description
1 polymer ?
#
loop_
_entity_poly.entity_id
_entity_poly.type
_entity_poly.pdbx_seq_one_letter_code
_entity_poly.pdbx_strand_id
1 'polypeptide(L)'
;MSDLLDYSIPVFHPIAVHFPVAVLPVALVACIVWVYRPDSTWGSATLLLLGVAAVGSIVAFVTGDAVYAQSEGVPVVEQFVERHRLLGRLVMIGSILSVGLAASGYILGKRAEQPP
;
A
#
# COMPACT_ATOMS: atom_id res chain seq x y z
N MET A 1 25.92 16.72 19.10
CA MET A 1 24.57 17.26 19.46
C MET A 1 24.07 18.27 18.42
N SER A 2 24.93 18.87 17.59
CA SER A 2 24.56 19.68 16.42
C SER A 2 23.85 18.88 15.32
N ASP A 3 24.31 17.66 15.05
CA ASP A 3 23.86 16.88 13.88
C ASP A 3 22.42 16.36 14.00
N LEU A 4 21.86 16.33 15.21
CA LEU A 4 20.46 15.95 15.45
C LEU A 4 19.48 17.09 15.14
N LEU A 5 19.95 18.33 15.08
CA LEU A 5 19.12 19.50 14.78
C LEU A 5 19.10 19.86 13.29
N ASP A 6 20.06 19.34 12.51
CA ASP A 6 20.15 19.52 11.05
C ASP A 6 19.48 18.38 10.25
N TYR A 7 18.95 17.34 10.91
CA TYR A 7 18.27 16.24 10.23
C TYR A 7 16.84 16.65 9.83
N SER A 8 16.70 17.18 8.60
CA SER A 8 15.38 17.44 8.03
C SER A 8 14.81 16.17 7.39
N ILE A 9 13.78 15.58 7.99
CA ILE A 9 13.00 14.52 7.32
C ILE A 9 12.29 15.15 6.12
N PRO A 10 12.51 14.67 4.88
CA PRO A 10 11.81 15.19 3.72
C PRO A 10 10.29 15.03 3.93
N VAL A 11 9.56 16.15 4.01
CA VAL A 11 8.11 16.21 4.33
C VAL A 11 7.27 15.33 3.40
N PHE A 12 7.76 15.08 2.18
CA PHE A 12 7.10 14.21 1.21
C PHE A 12 7.08 12.73 1.58
N HIS A 13 8.11 12.23 2.29
CA HIS A 13 8.21 10.81 2.63
C HIS A 13 7.08 10.37 3.60
N PRO A 14 6.79 11.08 4.71
CA PRO A 14 5.64 10.80 5.57
C PRO A 14 4.30 10.76 4.82
N ILE A 15 4.04 11.73 3.94
CA ILE A 15 2.76 11.80 3.21
C ILE A 15 2.63 10.59 2.26
N ALA A 16 3.72 10.26 1.55
CA ALA A 16 3.75 9.13 0.63
C ALA A 16 3.57 7.79 1.34
N VAL A 17 4.13 7.60 2.54
CA VAL A 17 4.01 6.32 3.28
C VAL A 17 2.69 6.16 4.04
N HIS A 18 2.04 7.24 4.51
CA HIS A 18 0.78 7.14 5.25
C HIS A 18 -0.44 6.93 4.35
N PHE A 19 -0.37 7.41 3.10
CA PHE A 19 -1.50 7.31 2.17
C PHE A 19 -1.93 5.86 1.87
N PRO A 20 -1.03 4.92 1.50
CA PRO A 20 -1.40 3.51 1.29
C PRO A 20 -1.95 2.85 2.55
N VAL A 21 -1.39 3.18 3.71
CA VAL A 21 -1.81 2.65 5.01
C VAL A 21 -3.25 3.06 5.34
N ALA A 22 -3.66 4.27 4.97
CA ALA A 22 -5.03 4.74 5.16
C ALA A 22 -6.01 4.15 4.13
N VAL A 23 -5.59 3.97 2.88
CA VAL A 23 -6.47 3.47 1.80
C VAL A 23 -6.76 1.97 1.94
N LEU A 24 -5.80 1.17 2.41
CA LEU A 24 -5.97 -0.30 2.53
C LEU A 24 -7.13 -0.72 3.45
N PRO A 25 -7.33 -0.14 4.65
CA PRO A 25 -8.51 -0.43 5.47
C PRO A 25 -9.84 -0.08 4.77
N VAL A 26 -9.88 1.03 4.02
CA VAL A 26 -11.08 1.42 3.26
C VAL A 26 -11.34 0.42 2.14
N ALA A 27 -10.29 -0.02 1.44
CA ALA A 27 -10.36 -1.06 0.42
C ALA A 27 -10.84 -2.39 1.01
N LEU A 28 -10.40 -2.75 2.21
CA LEU A 28 -10.84 -3.94 2.93
C LEU A 28 -12.34 -3.88 3.25
N VAL A 29 -12.83 -2.74 3.75
CA VAL A 29 -14.27 -2.55 4.01
C VAL A 29 -15.07 -2.69 2.72
N ALA A 30 -14.65 -2.04 1.63
CA ALA A 30 -15.31 -2.18 0.33
C ALA A 30 -15.32 -3.64 -0.17
N CYS A 31 -14.22 -4.36 0.02
CA CYS A 31 -14.09 -5.77 -0.35
C CYS A 31 -15.04 -6.66 0.47
N ILE A 32 -15.11 -6.45 1.80
CA ILE A 32 -16.05 -7.16 2.67
C ILE A 32 -17.48 -6.93 2.19
N VAL A 33 -17.86 -5.67 1.92
CA VAL A 33 -19.20 -5.35 1.42
C VAL A 33 -19.46 -6.04 0.08
N TRP A 34 -18.47 -6.04 -0.83
CA TRP A 34 -18.59 -6.72 -2.12
C TRP A 34 -18.79 -8.24 -1.99
N VAL A 35 -18.11 -8.90 -1.04
CA VAL A 35 -18.29 -10.34 -0.79
C VAL A 35 -19.71 -10.66 -0.32
N TYR A 36 -20.31 -9.82 0.53
CA TYR A 36 -21.69 -10.01 1.00
C TYR A 36 -22.76 -9.49 0.02
N ARG A 37 -22.40 -8.54 -0.84
CA ARG A 37 -23.25 -7.94 -1.86
C ARG A 37 -22.46 -7.86 -3.16
N PRO A 38 -22.45 -8.95 -3.96
CA PRO A 38 -21.61 -9.07 -5.15
C PRO A 38 -22.16 -8.23 -6.31
N ASP A 39 -22.28 -6.92 -6.12
CA ASP A 39 -22.63 -5.99 -7.17
C ASP A 39 -21.39 -5.38 -7.84
N SER A 40 -21.57 -4.94 -9.09
CA SER A 40 -20.48 -4.37 -9.90
C SER A 40 -19.94 -3.07 -9.28
N THR A 41 -20.69 -2.38 -8.44
CA THR A 41 -20.27 -1.09 -7.84
C THR A 41 -19.24 -1.33 -6.75
N TRP A 42 -19.50 -2.21 -5.78
CA TRP A 42 -18.54 -2.54 -4.73
C TRP A 42 -17.32 -3.29 -5.27
N GLY A 43 -17.49 -4.12 -6.31
CA GLY A 43 -16.37 -4.75 -6.99
C GLY A 43 -15.44 -3.74 -7.66
N SER A 44 -16.00 -2.76 -8.38
CA SER A 44 -15.20 -1.71 -9.03
C SER A 44 -14.56 -0.78 -8.01
N ALA A 45 -15.27 -0.42 -6.93
CA ALA A 45 -14.73 0.40 -5.85
C ALA A 45 -13.56 -0.31 -5.14
N THR A 46 -13.69 -1.61 -4.85
CA THR A 46 -12.63 -2.43 -4.26
C THR A 46 -11.38 -2.43 -5.16
N LEU A 47 -11.55 -2.67 -6.47
CA LEU A 47 -10.45 -2.67 -7.42
C LEU A 47 -9.76 -1.30 -7.52
N LEU A 48 -10.54 -0.22 -7.55
CA LEU A 48 -10.01 1.14 -7.60
C LEU A 48 -9.20 1.45 -6.34
N LEU A 49 -9.75 1.19 -5.15
CA LEU A 49 -9.08 1.46 -3.88
C LEU A 49 -7.81 0.63 -3.71
N LEU A 50 -7.86 -0.66 -4.04
CA LEU A 50 -6.66 -1.52 -4.02
C LEU A 50 -5.63 -1.07 -5.06
N GLY A 51 -6.04 -0.64 -6.24
CA GLY A 51 -5.15 -0.10 -7.27
C GLY A 51 -4.44 1.18 -6.80
N VAL A 52 -5.18 2.11 -6.20
CA VAL A 52 -4.63 3.33 -5.60
C VAL A 52 -3.66 3.00 -4.47
N ALA A 53 -4.02 2.05 -3.59
CA ALA A 53 -3.12 1.58 -2.53
C ALA A 53 -1.83 0.95 -3.07
N ALA A 54 -1.93 0.13 -4.13
CA ALA A 54 -0.79 -0.50 -4.76
C ALA A 54 0.17 0.54 -5.36
N VAL A 55 -0.34 1.48 -6.17
CA VAL A 55 0.48 2.57 -6.73
C VAL A 55 1.11 3.41 -5.62
N GLY A 56 0.32 3.80 -4.61
CA GLY A 56 0.84 4.57 -3.48
C GLY A 56 1.94 3.83 -2.73
N SER A 57 1.80 2.52 -2.51
CA SER A 57 2.78 1.71 -1.79
C SER A 57 4.10 1.55 -2.56
N ILE A 58 4.06 1.52 -3.89
CA ILE A 58 5.24 1.54 -4.75
C ILE A 58 5.98 2.88 -4.60
N VAL A 59 5.25 4.00 -4.68
CA VAL A 59 5.81 5.34 -4.47
C VAL A 59 6.43 5.48 -3.07
N ALA A 60 5.73 4.98 -2.05
CA ALA A 60 6.21 4.94 -0.67
C ALA A 60 7.51 4.13 -0.53
N PHE A 61 7.59 2.96 -1.16
CA PHE A 61 8.77 2.11 -1.13
C PHE A 61 9.97 2.77 -1.82
N VAL A 62 9.78 3.32 -3.03
CA VAL A 62 10.85 3.99 -3.79
C VAL A 62 11.36 5.23 -3.06
N THR A 63 10.46 6.05 -2.51
CA THR A 63 10.85 7.24 -1.75
C THR A 63 11.49 6.90 -0.41
N GLY A 64 11.10 5.78 0.23
CA GLY A 64 11.73 5.28 1.45
C GLY A 64 13.15 4.78 1.27
N ASP A 65 13.44 4.09 0.17
CA ASP A 65 14.81 3.65 -0.14
C ASP A 65 15.76 4.85 -0.34
N ALA A 66 15.28 5.97 -0.90
CA ALA A 66 16.06 7.20 -1.04
C ALA A 66 16.39 7.88 0.31
N VAL A 67 15.52 7.71 1.32
CA VAL A 67 15.74 8.23 2.68
C VAL A 67 16.64 7.30 3.50
N TYR A 68 16.54 5.97 3.29
CA TYR A 68 17.40 4.98 3.94
C TYR A 68 18.90 5.29 3.72
N ALA A 69 19.28 5.62 2.48
CA ALA A 69 20.66 5.96 2.13
C ALA A 69 21.22 7.18 2.88
N GLN A 70 20.36 8.00 3.49
CA GLN A 70 20.74 9.18 4.27
C GLN A 70 20.78 8.91 5.79
N SER A 71 20.42 7.69 6.22
CA SER A 71 20.29 7.32 7.63
C SER A 71 21.38 6.36 8.15
N GLU A 72 22.39 6.07 7.31
CA GLU A 72 23.52 5.21 7.67
C GLU A 72 24.41 5.85 8.76
N GLY A 73 24.89 5.05 9.71
CA GLY A 73 25.90 5.44 10.70
C GLY A 73 25.47 5.39 12.16
N VAL A 74 24.20 5.10 12.47
CA VAL A 74 23.71 4.94 13.85
C VAL A 74 23.01 3.58 14.02
N PRO A 75 23.62 2.60 14.72
CA PRO A 75 23.14 1.21 14.74
C PRO A 75 21.70 1.02 15.22
N VAL A 76 21.26 1.83 16.20
CA VAL A 76 19.89 1.77 16.70
C VAL A 76 18.90 2.30 15.65
N VAL A 77 19.24 3.38 14.96
CA VAL A 77 18.39 3.97 13.91
C VAL A 77 18.28 3.02 12.72
N GLU A 78 19.40 2.43 12.29
CA GLU A 78 19.44 1.47 11.19
C GLU A 78 18.48 0.28 11.41
N GLN A 79 18.44 -0.29 12.62
CA GLN A 79 17.51 -1.39 12.93
C GLN A 79 16.04 -0.98 12.81
N PHE A 80 15.69 0.24 13.24
CA PHE A 80 14.33 0.75 13.10
C PHE A 80 13.97 1.03 11.64
N VAL A 81 14.87 1.66 10.89
CA VAL A 81 14.64 1.96 9.47
C VAL A 81 14.55 0.67 8.66
N GLU A 82 15.38 -0.34 8.92
CA GLU A 82 15.33 -1.62 8.20
C GLU A 82 14.02 -2.38 8.47
N ARG A 83 13.53 -2.38 9.72
CA ARG A 83 12.20 -2.93 10.03
C ARG A 83 11.08 -2.17 9.34
N HIS A 84 11.15 -0.84 9.32
CA HIS A 84 10.17 0.00 8.61
C HIS A 84 10.16 -0.30 7.11
N ARG A 85 11.35 -0.45 6.50
CA ARG A 85 11.52 -0.82 5.10
C ARG A 85 10.95 -2.20 4.78
N LEU A 86 11.18 -3.19 5.64
CA LEU A 86 10.60 -4.53 5.50
C LEU A 86 9.07 -4.48 5.51
N LEU A 87 8.48 -3.76 6.47
CA LEU A 87 7.03 -3.58 6.55
C LEU A 87 6.48 -2.87 5.30
N GLY A 88 7.14 -1.82 4.83
CA GLY A 88 6.78 -1.12 3.60
C GLY A 88 6.79 -2.05 2.38
N ARG A 89 7.81 -2.92 2.27
CA ARG A 89 7.90 -3.92 1.19
C ARG A 89 6.77 -4.95 1.27
N LEU A 90 6.45 -5.43 2.47
CA LEU A 90 5.35 -6.37 2.67
C LEU A 90 4.00 -5.76 2.30
N VAL A 91 3.75 -4.50 2.67
CA VAL A 91 2.55 -3.76 2.29
C VAL A 91 2.47 -3.58 0.76
N MET A 92 3.59 -3.26 0.11
CA MET A 92 3.67 -3.13 -1.34
C MET A 92 3.31 -4.44 -2.04
N ILE A 93 3.98 -5.54 -1.69
CA ILE A 93 3.71 -6.85 -2.30
C ILE A 93 2.27 -7.29 -2.00
N GLY A 94 1.82 -7.15 -0.74
CA GLY A 94 0.48 -7.54 -0.31
C GLY A 94 -0.62 -6.77 -1.04
N SER A 95 -0.44 -5.47 -1.27
CA SER A 95 -1.42 -4.65 -2.01
C SER A 95 -1.50 -5.06 -3.49
N ILE A 96 -0.36 -5.33 -4.14
CA ILE A 96 -0.31 -5.82 -5.53
C ILE A 96 -1.01 -7.17 -5.66
N LEU A 97 -0.71 -8.11 -4.76
CA LEU A 97 -1.36 -9.42 -4.75
C LEU A 97 -2.87 -9.31 -4.50
N SER A 98 -3.29 -8.39 -3.61
CA SER A 98 -4.70 -8.14 -3.33
C SER A 98 -5.45 -7.63 -4.56
N VAL A 99 -4.83 -6.75 -5.36
CA VAL A 99 -5.40 -6.31 -6.64
C VAL A 99 -5.60 -7.51 -7.57
N GLY A 100 -4.58 -8.36 -7.72
CA GLY A 100 -4.67 -9.54 -8.60
C GLY A 100 -5.77 -10.52 -8.17
N LEU A 101 -5.89 -10.78 -6.87
CA LEU A 101 -6.94 -11.64 -6.31
C LEU A 101 -8.33 -11.04 -6.54
N ALA A 102 -8.52 -9.76 -6.20
CA ALA A 102 -9.80 -9.07 -6.40
C ALA A 102 -10.19 -9.00 -7.89
N ALA A 103 -9.23 -8.73 -8.78
CA ALA A 103 -9.48 -8.66 -10.23
C ALA A 103 -9.90 -10.03 -10.78
N SER A 104 -9.24 -11.10 -10.33
CA SER A 104 -9.60 -12.46 -10.68
C SER A 104 -11.03 -12.79 -10.22
N GLY A 105 -11.37 -12.48 -8.96
CA GLY A 105 -12.73 -12.67 -8.44
C GLY A 105 -13.79 -11.89 -9.23
N TYR A 106 -13.47 -10.66 -9.62
CA TYR A 106 -14.38 -9.78 -10.36
C TYR A 106 -14.65 -10.29 -11.78
N ILE A 107 -13.60 -10.71 -12.48
CA ILE A 107 -13.70 -11.25 -13.83
C ILE A 107 -14.46 -12.58 -13.83
N LEU A 108 -14.18 -13.47 -12.86
CA LEU A 108 -14.86 -14.74 -12.74
C LEU A 108 -16.35 -14.57 -12.40
N GLY A 109 -16.68 -13.64 -11.51
CA GLY A 109 -18.07 -13.30 -11.17
C GLY A 109 -18.84 -12.83 -12.41
N LYS A 110 -18.30 -11.87 -13.18
CA LYS A 110 -18.94 -11.38 -14.41
C LYS A 110 -19.15 -12.45 -15.46
N ARG A 111 -18.22 -13.40 -15.60
CA ARG A 111 -18.36 -14.51 -16.55
C ARG A 111 -19.48 -15.47 -16.17
N ALA A 112 -19.70 -15.70 -14.87
CA ALA A 112 -20.77 -16.57 -14.39
C ALA A 112 -22.18 -15.98 -14.61
N GLU A 113 -22.28 -14.66 -14.72
CA GLU A 113 -23.55 -13.94 -14.96
C GLU A 113 -23.96 -13.88 -16.43
N GLN A 114 -23.06 -14.18 -17.38
CA GLN A 114 -23.37 -14.17 -18.81
C GLN A 114 -24.01 -15.52 -19.22
N PRO A 115 -25.24 -15.52 -19.81
CA PRO A 115 -25.83 -16.76 -20.32
C PRO A 115 -25.01 -17.32 -21.50
N PRO A 116 -25.02 -18.65 -21.70
CA PRO A 116 -24.26 -19.33 -22.75
C PRO A 116 -24.71 -18.95 -24.17
#